data_AF-Q74LK2-F1
#
_entry.id   AF-Q74LK2-F1
#
_cell.length_a   1.000
_cell.length_b   1.000
_cell.length_c   1.000
_cell.angle_alpha   90.00
_cell.angle_beta   90.00
_cell.angle_gamma   90.00
#
_symmetry.space_group_name_H-M   'P 1'
#
loop_
_entity.id
_entity.type
_entity.pdbx_description
1 polymer ?
#
loop_
_entity_poly.entity_id
_entity_poly.type
_entity_poly.pdbx_seq_one_letter_code
_entity_poly.pdbx_strand_id
1 'polypeptide(L)'
;MTKRDQSLEQKKHDMSVRSINFSRYLMIRYFSAAFLFTNLFWLVFAICYQNIVASIISGLLFVLLLIASVEQISKWNVRNTDLKFTKLYYQLQLGANVIFAISCYLPFGKTLFPFMATNDVANVIFTILVVGILGSILILRRISNIQNGRDKYAGAIKTFESNRQ
;
A
#
# COMPACT_ATOMS: atom_id res chain seq x y z
N MET A 1 -32.59 17.08 -27.98
CA MET A 1 -31.50 16.17 -27.56
C MET A 1 -31.98 14.74 -27.73
N THR A 2 -31.26 13.94 -28.50
CA THR A 2 -31.64 12.57 -28.86
C THR A 2 -31.32 11.64 -27.70
N LYS A 3 -32.08 10.54 -27.47
CA LYS A 3 -31.76 9.54 -26.42
C LYS A 3 -30.31 9.01 -26.49
N ARG A 4 -29.69 9.00 -27.68
CA ARG A 4 -28.26 8.69 -27.87
C ARG A 4 -27.32 9.71 -27.22
N ASP A 5 -27.63 11.00 -27.30
CA ASP A 5 -26.80 12.07 -26.74
C ASP A 5 -26.84 12.04 -25.21
N GLN A 6 -28.01 11.78 -24.61
CA GLN A 6 -28.14 11.61 -23.15
C GLN A 6 -27.39 10.38 -22.61
N SER A 7 -27.40 9.26 -23.35
CA SER A 7 -26.66 8.05 -22.96
C SER A 7 -25.15 8.16 -23.14
N LEU A 8 -24.68 8.97 -24.11
CA LEU A 8 -23.26 9.29 -24.28
C LEU A 8 -22.75 10.21 -23.16
N GLU A 9 -23.50 11.24 -22.81
CA GLU A 9 -23.16 12.13 -21.70
C GLU A 9 -23.20 11.41 -20.34
N GLN A 10 -24.16 10.51 -20.12
CA GLN A 10 -24.15 9.62 -18.95
C GLN A 10 -22.93 8.69 -18.91
N LYS A 11 -22.53 8.09 -20.04
CA LYS A 11 -21.32 7.26 -20.11
C LYS A 11 -20.04 8.05 -19.86
N LYS A 12 -19.93 9.27 -20.39
CA LYS A 12 -18.80 10.17 -20.11
C LYS A 12 -18.74 10.54 -18.64
N HIS A 13 -19.88 10.86 -18.03
CA HIS A 13 -19.98 11.16 -16.62
C HIS A 13 -19.53 9.98 -15.74
N ASP A 14 -20.05 8.78 -16.00
CA ASP A 14 -19.67 7.55 -15.29
C ASP A 14 -18.18 7.23 -15.44
N MET A 15 -17.61 7.43 -16.65
CA MET A 15 -16.17 7.29 -16.87
C MET A 15 -15.35 8.31 -16.06
N SER A 16 -15.82 9.56 -15.96
CA SER A 16 -15.12 10.62 -15.22
C SER A 16 -15.12 10.35 -13.71
N VAL A 17 -16.26 9.95 -13.14
CA VAL A 17 -16.37 9.55 -11.73
C VAL A 17 -15.48 8.33 -11.42
N ARG A 18 -15.42 7.36 -12.34
CA ARG A 18 -14.55 6.19 -12.22
C ARG A 18 -13.06 6.57 -12.25
N SER A 19 -12.68 7.51 -13.11
CA SER A 19 -11.32 8.04 -13.21
C SER A 19 -10.87 8.77 -11.93
N ILE A 20 -11.76 9.56 -11.32
CA ILE A 20 -11.51 10.23 -10.04
C ILE A 20 -11.30 9.20 -8.92
N ASN A 21 -12.15 8.18 -8.84
CA ASN A 21 -11.98 7.10 -7.86
C ASN A 21 -10.71 6.27 -8.09
N PHE A 22 -10.31 6.05 -9.35
CA PHE A 22 -9.02 5.42 -9.66
C PHE A 22 -7.84 6.26 -9.14
N SER A 23 -7.88 7.57 -9.38
CA SER A 23 -6.86 8.53 -8.93
C SER A 23 -6.73 8.58 -7.41
N ARG A 24 -7.82 8.36 -6.66
CA ARG A 24 -7.81 8.33 -5.19
C ARG A 24 -6.90 7.25 -4.61
N TYR A 25 -6.89 6.06 -5.23
CA TYR A 25 -6.17 4.88 -4.77
C TYR A 25 -4.83 4.65 -5.48
N LEU A 26 -4.51 5.46 -6.50
CA LEU A 26 -3.30 5.33 -7.29
C LEU A 26 -2.03 5.29 -6.43
N MET A 27 -1.90 6.24 -5.49
CA MET A 27 -0.78 6.31 -4.56
C MET A 27 -0.66 5.04 -3.71
N ILE A 28 -1.78 4.49 -3.23
CA ILE A 28 -1.79 3.27 -2.41
C ILE A 28 -1.28 2.09 -3.22
N ARG A 29 -1.69 1.97 -4.49
CA ARG A 29 -1.23 0.89 -5.39
C ARG A 29 0.26 0.99 -5.70
N TYR A 30 0.78 2.18 -6.00
CA TYR A 30 2.22 2.36 -6.28
C TYR A 30 3.09 2.04 -5.07
N PHE A 31 2.71 2.51 -3.88
CA PHE A 31 3.41 2.12 -2.67
C PHE A 31 3.28 0.62 -2.41
N SER A 32 2.10 0.03 -2.60
CA SER A 32 1.91 -1.42 -2.46
C SER A 32 2.86 -2.20 -3.38
N ALA A 33 3.02 -1.78 -4.64
CA ALA A 33 3.98 -2.40 -5.54
C ALA A 33 5.44 -2.26 -5.05
N ALA A 34 5.84 -1.10 -4.55
CA ALA A 34 7.18 -0.89 -4.00
C ALA A 34 7.46 -1.81 -2.78
N PHE A 35 6.49 -1.94 -1.87
CA PHE A 35 6.58 -2.88 -0.75
C PHE A 35 6.60 -4.33 -1.20
N LEU A 36 5.92 -4.66 -2.30
CA LEU A 36 5.90 -6.02 -2.85
C LEU A 36 7.27 -6.43 -3.34
N PHE A 37 7.92 -5.58 -4.13
CA PHE A 37 9.28 -5.83 -4.58
C PHE A 37 10.26 -5.88 -3.42
N THR A 38 10.14 -4.98 -2.44
CA THR A 38 11.04 -4.97 -1.27
C THR A 38 10.94 -6.26 -0.45
N ASN A 39 9.72 -6.70 -0.13
CA ASN A 39 9.50 -7.94 0.61
C ASN A 39 9.90 -9.18 -0.22
N LEU A 40 9.68 -9.16 -1.55
CA LEU A 40 10.11 -10.23 -2.45
C LEU A 40 11.64 -10.33 -2.52
N PHE A 41 12.36 -9.21 -2.65
CA PHE A 41 13.82 -9.21 -2.63
C PHE A 41 14.36 -9.73 -1.31
N TRP A 42 13.76 -9.31 -0.19
CA TRP A 42 14.13 -9.83 1.12
C TRP A 42 13.92 -11.35 1.22
N LEU A 43 12.79 -11.85 0.72
CA LEU A 43 12.49 -13.28 0.65
C LEU A 43 13.52 -14.05 -0.18
N VAL A 44 13.85 -13.55 -1.37
CA VAL A 44 14.86 -14.17 -2.24
C VAL A 44 16.20 -14.27 -1.53
N PHE A 45 16.66 -13.18 -0.91
CA PHE A 45 17.91 -13.21 -0.15
C PHE A 45 17.84 -14.14 1.06
N ALA A 46 16.73 -14.16 1.80
CA ALA A 46 16.57 -15.06 2.94
C ALA A 46 16.67 -16.54 2.52
N ILE A 47 16.10 -16.91 1.36
CA ILE A 47 16.19 -18.25 0.79
C ILE A 47 17.64 -18.56 0.36
N CYS A 48 18.31 -17.64 -0.34
CA CYS A 48 19.70 -17.83 -0.77
C CYS A 48 20.65 -18.07 0.41
N TYR A 49 20.43 -17.42 1.54
CA TYR A 49 21.20 -17.59 2.78
C TYR A 49 20.68 -18.74 3.66
N GLN A 50 19.73 -19.55 3.18
CA GLN A 50 19.11 -20.67 3.89
C GLN A 50 18.52 -20.31 5.26
N ASN A 51 18.10 -19.06 5.44
CA ASN A 51 17.54 -18.59 6.69
C ASN A 51 16.01 -18.78 6.70
N ILE A 52 15.57 -19.84 7.38
CA ILE A 52 14.15 -20.22 7.46
C ILE A 52 13.31 -19.13 8.14
N VAL A 53 13.81 -18.52 9.21
CA VAL A 53 13.06 -17.51 9.98
C VAL A 53 12.79 -16.27 9.13
N ALA A 54 13.84 -15.73 8.51
CA ALA A 54 13.71 -14.57 7.62
C ALA A 54 12.82 -14.89 6.40
N SER A 55 12.90 -16.12 5.86
CA SER A 55 12.08 -16.56 4.72
C SER A 55 10.60 -16.63 5.07
N ILE A 56 10.24 -17.18 6.25
CA ILE A 56 8.85 -17.25 6.70
C ILE A 56 8.28 -15.84 6.91
N ILE A 57 9.02 -14.96 7.58
CA ILE A 57 8.54 -13.59 7.88
C ILE A 57 8.34 -12.78 6.61
N SER A 58 9.35 -12.75 5.73
CA SER A 58 9.27 -12.03 4.44
C SER A 58 8.18 -12.61 3.53
N GLY A 59 8.05 -13.95 3.48
CA GLY A 59 6.99 -14.63 2.76
C GLY A 59 5.59 -14.30 3.28
N LEU A 60 5.42 -14.23 4.60
CA LEU A 60 4.14 -13.84 5.21
C LEU A 60 3.76 -12.40 4.84
N LEU A 61 4.70 -11.45 4.96
CA LEU A 61 4.45 -10.05 4.57
C LEU A 61 4.14 -9.92 3.08
N PHE A 62 4.81 -10.70 2.23
CA PHE A 62 4.54 -10.75 0.80
C PHE A 62 3.11 -11.25 0.51
N VAL A 63 2.68 -12.36 1.12
CA VAL A 63 1.33 -12.91 0.91
C VAL A 63 0.26 -11.96 1.45
N LEU A 64 0.45 -11.37 2.63
CA LEU A 64 -0.49 -10.40 3.19
C LEU A 64 -0.67 -9.19 2.26
N LEU A 65 0.41 -8.74 1.62
CA LEU A 65 0.35 -7.65 0.66
C LEU A 65 -0.36 -8.04 -0.64
N LEU A 66 -0.22 -9.28 -1.11
CA LEU A 66 -1.00 -9.77 -2.26
C LEU A 66 -2.50 -9.75 -1.95
N ILE A 67 -2.90 -10.18 -0.76
CA ILE A 67 -4.30 -10.13 -0.31
C ILE A 67 -4.81 -8.68 -0.27
N ALA A 68 -4.02 -7.76 0.30
CA ALA A 68 -4.34 -6.34 0.30
C ALA A 68 -4.46 -5.77 -1.12
N SER A 69 -3.60 -6.21 -2.05
CA SER A 69 -3.63 -5.76 -3.44
C SER A 69 -4.89 -6.27 -4.17
N VAL A 70 -5.33 -7.50 -3.91
CA VAL A 70 -6.59 -8.04 -4.44
C VAL A 70 -7.80 -7.24 -3.92
N GLU A 71 -7.80 -6.86 -2.63
CA GLU A 71 -8.85 -5.99 -2.06
C GLU A 71 -8.91 -4.64 -2.80
N GLN A 72 -7.77 -4.03 -3.08
CA GLN A 72 -7.68 -2.73 -3.79
C GLN A 72 -8.21 -2.81 -5.23
N ILE A 73 -8.05 -3.95 -5.91
CA ILE A 73 -8.56 -4.17 -7.27
C ILE A 73 -10.06 -4.46 -7.23
N SER A 74 -10.52 -5.32 -6.31
CA SER A 74 -11.93 -5.68 -6.16
C SER A 74 -12.84 -4.46 -5.89
N LYS A 75 -12.35 -3.50 -5.10
CA LYS A 75 -13.06 -2.25 -4.80
C LYS A 75 -13.15 -1.26 -5.96
N TRP A 76 -12.63 -1.60 -7.14
CA TRP A 76 -12.80 -0.78 -8.35
C TRP A 76 -14.26 -0.68 -8.83
N ASN A 77 -15.10 -1.68 -8.53
CA ASN A 77 -16.50 -1.75 -8.98
C ASN A 77 -17.53 -1.43 -7.89
N VAL A 78 -17.14 -1.34 -6.61
CA VAL A 78 -18.08 -1.18 -5.49
C VAL A 78 -17.85 0.17 -4.81
N ARG A 79 -18.91 0.94 -4.60
CA ARG A 79 -18.92 2.27 -3.97
C ARG A 79 -18.46 2.29 -2.49
N ASN A 80 -18.03 1.14 -1.96
CA ASN A 80 -17.58 0.99 -0.58
C ASN A 80 -16.09 1.33 -0.42
N THR A 81 -15.85 2.49 0.17
CA THR A 81 -14.54 3.14 0.40
C THR A 81 -13.65 2.44 1.44
N ASP A 82 -14.17 1.44 2.17
CA ASP A 82 -13.50 0.93 3.37
C ASP A 82 -12.40 -0.11 3.09
N LEU A 83 -11.13 0.28 3.09
CA LEU A 83 -9.98 -0.61 2.83
C LEU A 83 -9.48 -1.28 4.14
N LYS A 84 -10.20 -2.30 4.62
CA LYS A 84 -9.90 -2.92 5.92
C LYS A 84 -8.62 -3.75 5.89
N PHE A 85 -8.45 -4.63 4.90
CA PHE A 85 -7.28 -5.51 4.83
C PHE A 85 -6.01 -4.73 4.49
N THR A 86 -6.11 -3.77 3.57
CA THR A 86 -5.00 -2.89 3.21
C THR A 86 -4.54 -2.06 4.41
N LYS A 87 -5.47 -1.51 5.21
CA LYS A 87 -5.13 -0.79 6.44
C LYS A 87 -4.42 -1.69 7.44
N LEU A 88 -4.94 -2.90 7.67
CA LEU A 88 -4.32 -3.88 8.56
C LEU A 88 -2.91 -4.25 8.11
N TYR A 89 -2.71 -4.51 6.82
CA TYR A 89 -1.39 -4.80 6.24
C TYR A 89 -0.41 -3.65 6.53
N TYR A 90 -0.77 -2.40 6.24
CA TYR A 90 0.15 -1.28 6.46
C TYR A 90 0.43 -1.02 7.96
N GLN A 91 -0.49 -1.35 8.86
CA GLN A 91 -0.23 -1.33 10.31
C GLN A 91 0.78 -2.41 10.72
N LEU A 92 0.62 -3.64 10.22
CA LEU A 92 1.56 -4.73 10.47
C LEU A 92 2.93 -4.46 9.86
N GLN A 93 3.00 -3.97 8.62
CA GLN A 93 4.24 -3.61 7.95
C GLN A 93 4.96 -2.46 8.67
N LEU A 94 4.22 -1.47 9.18
CA LEU A 94 4.78 -0.40 10.00
C LEU A 94 5.42 -0.95 11.28
N GLY A 95 4.68 -1.79 12.03
CA GLY A 95 5.20 -2.43 13.24
C GLY A 95 6.42 -3.30 12.96
N ALA A 96 6.36 -4.11 11.91
CA ALA A 96 7.47 -4.95 11.46
C ALA A 96 8.71 -4.11 11.11
N ASN A 97 8.56 -3.05 10.31
CA ASN A 97 9.68 -2.19 9.95
C ASN A 97 10.32 -1.51 11.18
N VAL A 98 9.53 -1.09 12.17
CA VAL A 98 10.06 -0.51 13.42
C VAL A 98 10.86 -1.55 14.20
N ILE A 99 10.31 -2.76 14.38
CA ILE A 99 10.98 -3.85 15.08
C ILE A 99 12.29 -4.23 14.36
N PHE A 100 12.26 -4.34 13.04
CA PHE A 100 13.43 -4.66 12.23
C PHE A 100 14.49 -3.55 12.27
N ALA A 101 14.07 -2.28 12.27
CA ALA A 101 14.99 -1.14 12.34
C ALA A 101 15.75 -1.14 13.68
N ILE A 102 15.05 -1.40 14.79
CA ILE A 102 15.69 -1.58 16.10
C ILE A 102 16.62 -2.80 16.08
N SER A 103 16.15 -3.91 15.50
CA SER A 103 16.91 -5.17 15.45
C SER A 103 18.23 -5.05 14.69
N CYS A 104 18.38 -4.11 13.75
CA CYS A 104 19.63 -3.90 13.00
C CYS A 104 20.84 -3.63 13.91
N TYR A 105 20.63 -3.04 15.09
CA TYR A 105 21.70 -2.74 16.04
C TYR A 105 21.76 -3.72 17.22
N LEU A 106 20.92 -4.75 17.22
CA LEU A 106 20.91 -5.82 18.22
C LEU A 106 21.54 -7.11 17.65
N PRO A 107 22.00 -8.03 18.51
CA PRO A 107 22.53 -9.34 18.07
C PRO A 107 21.55 -10.14 17.20
N PHE A 108 20.24 -9.93 17.40
CA PHE A 108 19.17 -10.58 16.67
C PHE A 108 19.00 -10.09 15.21
N GLY A 109 19.59 -8.95 14.85
CA GLY A 109 19.52 -8.40 13.49
C GLY A 109 20.09 -9.35 12.43
N LYS A 110 21.16 -10.07 12.75
CA LYS A 110 21.77 -11.06 11.85
C LYS A 110 20.87 -12.27 11.59
N THR A 111 19.98 -12.59 12.53
CA THR A 111 18.97 -13.65 12.36
C THR A 111 17.86 -13.21 11.40
N LEU A 112 17.50 -11.92 11.39
CA LEU A 112 16.46 -11.39 10.51
C LEU A 112 17.01 -11.02 9.12
N PHE A 113 18.25 -10.56 9.06
CA PHE A 113 18.94 -10.13 7.85
C PHE A 113 20.27 -10.89 7.72
N PRO A 114 20.25 -12.13 7.20
CA PRO A 114 21.46 -12.96 7.12
C PRO A 114 22.54 -12.39 6.19
N PHE A 115 22.18 -11.47 5.30
CA PHE A 115 23.08 -10.75 4.39
C PHE A 115 23.71 -9.49 5.05
N MET A 116 23.38 -9.18 6.31
CA MET A 116 23.96 -8.07 7.06
C MET A 116 25.35 -8.44 7.59
N ALA A 117 26.34 -8.41 6.70
CA ALA A 117 27.72 -8.78 7.01
C ALA A 117 28.52 -7.68 7.73
N THR A 118 28.26 -6.41 7.40
CA THR A 118 29.00 -5.24 7.91
C THR A 118 28.06 -4.16 8.47
N ASN A 119 28.62 -3.25 9.26
CA ASN A 119 27.88 -2.11 9.81
C ASN A 119 27.37 -1.17 8.70
N ASP A 120 28.10 -1.04 7.60
CA ASP A 120 27.66 -0.23 6.46
C ASP A 120 26.41 -0.82 5.80
N VAL A 121 26.38 -2.14 5.62
CA VAL A 121 25.19 -2.84 5.11
C VAL A 121 24.02 -2.70 6.09
N ALA A 122 24.28 -2.75 7.40
CA ALA A 122 23.25 -2.52 8.42
C ALA A 122 22.66 -1.10 8.32
N ASN A 123 23.48 -0.07 8.12
CA ASN A 123 23.03 1.32 7.95
C ASN A 123 22.18 1.51 6.70
N VAL A 124 22.53 0.82 5.59
CA VAL A 124 21.72 0.83 4.36
C VAL A 124 20.36 0.18 4.60
N ILE A 125 20.33 -1.00 5.22
CA ILE A 125 19.08 -1.70 5.58
C ILE A 125 18.22 -0.82 6.49
N PHE A 126 18.82 -0.23 7.52
CA PHE A 126 18.14 0.69 8.43
C PHE A 126 17.52 1.88 7.67
N THR A 127 18.25 2.48 6.74
CA THR A 127 17.74 3.58 5.92
C THR A 127 16.54 3.16 5.08
N ILE A 128 16.59 1.99 4.45
CA ILE A 128 15.47 1.42 3.69
C ILE A 128 14.25 1.19 4.61
N LEU A 129 14.46 0.67 5.82
CA LEU A 129 13.40 0.47 6.81
C LEU A 129 12.77 1.79 7.27
N VAL A 130 13.56 2.84 7.48
CA VAL A 130 13.07 4.19 7.79
C VAL A 130 12.22 4.75 6.66
N VAL A 131 12.66 4.61 5.40
CA VAL A 131 11.86 4.99 4.23
C VAL A 131 10.55 4.18 4.19
N GLY A 132 10.61 2.89 4.50
CA GLY A 132 9.43 2.04 4.65
C GLY A 132 8.48 2.50 5.76
N ILE A 133 8.97 2.91 6.92
CA ILE A 133 8.17 3.46 8.02
C ILE A 133 7.43 4.72 7.56
N LEU A 134 8.15 5.66 6.95
CA LEU A 134 7.57 6.89 6.42
C LEU A 134 6.51 6.59 5.36
N GLY A 135 6.79 5.68 4.43
CA GLY A 135 5.85 5.21 3.42
C GLY A 135 4.57 4.64 4.01
N SER A 136 4.68 3.75 5.00
CA SER A 136 3.53 3.16 5.69
C SER A 136 2.68 4.20 6.42
N ILE A 137 3.31 5.18 7.09
CA ILE A 137 2.59 6.28 7.75
C ILE A 137 1.83 7.14 6.73
N LEU A 138 2.46 7.47 5.60
CA LEU A 138 1.83 8.25 4.53
C LEU A 138 0.60 7.54 3.97
N ILE A 139 0.69 6.22 3.74
CA ILE A 139 -0.44 5.43 3.25
C ILE A 139 -1.55 5.30 4.30
N LEU A 140 -1.22 5.05 5.57
CA LEU A 140 -2.23 5.01 6.63
C LEU A 140 -2.98 6.33 6.78
N ARG A 141 -2.27 7.46 6.72
CA ARG A 141 -2.88 8.81 6.70
C ARG A 141 -3.78 8.98 5.47
N ARG A 142 -3.34 8.53 4.31
CA ARG A 142 -4.11 8.60 3.07
C ARG A 142 -5.39 7.77 3.16
N ILE A 143 -5.32 6.54 3.66
CA ILE A 143 -6.48 5.66 3.89
C ILE A 143 -7.45 6.31 4.86
N SER A 144 -6.97 6.85 5.98
CA SER A 144 -7.82 7.56 6.95
C SER A 144 -8.49 8.80 6.36
N ASN A 145 -7.80 9.57 5.53
CA ASN A 145 -8.39 10.74 4.86
C ASN A 145 -9.48 10.35 3.85
N ILE A 146 -9.29 9.23 3.15
CA ILE A 146 -10.27 8.67 2.22
C ILE A 146 -11.51 8.14 2.99
N GLN A 147 -11.30 7.39 4.08
CA GLN A 147 -12.38 6.86 4.93
C GLN A 147 -13.20 7.98 5.59
N ASN A 148 -12.55 9.05 6.08
CA ASN A 148 -13.22 10.17 6.75
C ASN A 148 -13.78 11.22 5.77
N GLY A 149 -13.73 10.98 4.46
CA GLY A 149 -14.24 11.92 3.45
C GLY A 149 -13.52 13.27 3.41
N ARG A 150 -12.31 13.36 3.98
CA ARG A 150 -11.48 14.58 4.02
C ARG A 150 -10.54 14.70 2.82
N ASP A 151 -10.74 13.89 1.79
CA ASP A 151 -9.88 13.88 0.63
C ASP A 151 -10.27 14.99 -0.36
N LYS A 152 -9.26 15.54 -1.06
CA LYS A 152 -9.44 16.63 -2.05
C LYS A 152 -10.48 16.28 -3.14
N TYR A 153 -10.70 14.99 -3.38
CA TYR A 153 -11.66 14.48 -4.36
C TYR A 153 -13.09 14.36 -3.81
N ALA A 154 -13.32 14.41 -2.48
CA ALA A 154 -14.66 14.43 -1.89
C ALA A 154 -15.40 15.72 -2.25
N GLY A 155 -14.68 16.85 -2.29
CA GLY A 155 -15.21 18.12 -2.78
C GLY A 155 -15.62 18.03 -4.25
N ALA A 156 -14.76 17.50 -5.11
CA ALA A 156 -15.07 17.33 -6.52
C ALA A 156 -16.31 16.45 -6.75
N ILE A 157 -16.43 15.31 -6.06
CA ILE A 157 -17.61 14.43 -6.17
C ILE A 157 -18.88 15.12 -5.68
N LYS A 158 -18.83 15.89 -4.58
CA LYS A 158 -19.98 16.69 -4.13
C LYS A 158 -20.40 17.75 -5.15
N THR A 159 -19.45 18.42 -5.81
CA THR A 159 -19.75 19.39 -6.88
C THR A 159 -20.37 18.72 -8.11
N PHE A 160 -19.89 17.52 -8.49
CA PHE A 160 -20.49 16.75 -9.57
C PHE A 160 -21.90 16.21 -9.23
N GLU A 161 -22.15 15.78 -7.98
CA GLU A 161 -23.48 15.37 -7.54
C GLU A 161 -24.46 16.55 -7.39
N SER A 162 -23.97 17.72 -6.99
CA SER A 162 -24.77 18.95 -6.90
C SER A 162 -25.21 19.49 -8.26
N ASN A 163 -24.39 19.34 -9.31
CA ASN A 163 -24.72 19.76 -10.68
C ASN A 163 -25.66 18.78 -11.42
N ARG A 164 -26.17 17.76 -10.72
CA ARG A 164 -27.17 16.80 -11.24
C ARG A 164 -28.61 17.18 -10.86
N GLN A 165 -28.80 18.14 -9.95
CA GLN A 165 -30.09 18.79 -9.68
C GLN A 165 -30.28 19.97 -10.63
#